data_AF-A0A3E0R1Q1-F1
#
_entry.id   AF-A0A3E0R1Q1-F1
#
_cell.length_a   1.000
_cell.length_b   1.000
_cell.length_c   1.000
_cell.angle_alpha   90.00
_cell.angle_beta   90.00
_cell.angle_gamma   90.00
#
_symmetry.space_group_name_H-M   'P 1'
#
loop_
_entity.id
_entity.type
_entity.pdbx_description
1 polymer ?
#
loop_
_entity_poly.entity_id
_entity_poly.type
_entity_poly.pdbx_seq_one_letter_code
_entity_poly.pdbx_strand_id
1 'polypeptide(L)'
;MGERDVLIQAIFSSDSLSDLLAMLDYLDEMLSHDKFTLETYHKQREDWLEERERLIAEEKRLEEIERDLRLQRERVIRLRAEVDGIINASGDSERLRLLIAEWLAWWENTGLPEVERHFRALADAMESLPGWLAERKDLVKQSGFTYTVRLPEDDLNAFLREQNPLFESFAFRFEDGVVSAYGRREDLEVEIAGSYTIEDEPEHVVRFHTEKIVFNGFALPDTTIRELERRFDLGFYPQLLVPLVRATAVDADDGVLTVELRIGLRRRQNGNAE
;
A
#
# COMPACT_ATOMS: atom_id res chain seq x y z
N MET A 1 -26.13 50.36 8.08
CA MET A 1 -27.31 51.01 7.47
C MET A 1 -27.09 50.89 5.98
N GLY A 2 -27.57 49.78 5.43
CA GLY A 2 -27.16 49.28 4.10
C GLY A 2 -28.38 49.18 3.19
N GLU A 3 -28.13 49.01 1.89
CA GLU A 3 -29.11 48.96 0.79
C GLU A 3 -30.39 48.16 1.10
N ARG A 4 -30.30 47.14 1.97
CA ARG A 4 -31.43 46.35 2.51
C ARG A 4 -32.50 47.17 3.25
N ASP A 5 -32.13 48.15 4.06
CA ASP A 5 -33.08 48.99 4.81
C ASP A 5 -33.86 49.91 3.84
N VAL A 6 -33.19 50.36 2.78
CA VAL A 6 -33.77 51.20 1.72
C VAL A 6 -34.74 50.40 0.85
N LEU A 7 -34.42 49.13 0.54
CA LEU A 7 -35.29 48.24 -0.23
C LEU A 7 -36.56 47.85 0.54
N ILE A 8 -36.45 47.53 1.84
CA ILE A 8 -37.61 47.24 2.69
C ILE A 8 -38.52 48.46 2.78
N GLN A 9 -37.95 49.66 2.96
CA GLN A 9 -38.72 50.90 2.99
C GLN A 9 -39.38 51.22 1.65
N ALA A 10 -38.75 50.88 0.53
CA ALA A 10 -39.28 51.06 -0.82
C ALA A 10 -40.46 50.12 -1.15
N ILE A 11 -40.47 48.88 -0.64
CA ILE A 11 -41.62 47.96 -0.79
C ILE A 11 -42.87 48.55 -0.12
N PHE A 12 -42.71 49.15 1.06
CA PHE A 12 -43.83 49.75 1.81
C PHE A 12 -44.30 51.11 1.26
N SER A 13 -43.57 51.70 0.30
CA SER A 13 -43.90 52.98 -0.33
C SER A 13 -44.38 52.86 -1.78
N SER A 14 -44.66 51.66 -2.29
CA SER A 14 -45.06 51.48 -3.69
C SER A 14 -46.53 51.87 -3.92
N ASP A 15 -46.77 52.71 -4.93
CA ASP A 15 -48.09 53.26 -5.26
C ASP A 15 -48.91 52.38 -6.22
N SER A 16 -48.36 51.24 -6.68
CA SER A 16 -49.06 50.31 -7.57
C SER A 16 -48.67 48.84 -7.39
N LEU A 17 -49.64 47.94 -7.59
CA LEU A 17 -49.46 46.49 -7.46
C LEU A 17 -48.37 45.94 -8.41
N SER A 18 -48.23 46.51 -9.60
CA SER A 18 -47.22 46.09 -10.58
C SER A 18 -45.80 46.45 -10.14
N ASP A 19 -45.63 47.59 -9.48
CA ASP A 19 -44.34 48.09 -8.99
C ASP A 19 -43.89 47.29 -7.75
N LEU A 20 -44.84 46.90 -6.89
CA LEU A 20 -44.59 45.98 -5.78
C LEU A 20 -44.09 44.62 -6.26
N LEU A 21 -44.71 44.04 -7.30
CA LEU A 21 -44.32 42.74 -7.84
C LEU A 21 -42.91 42.79 -8.47
N ALA A 22 -42.60 43.83 -9.24
CA ALA A 22 -41.27 44.01 -9.81
C ALA A 22 -40.18 44.13 -8.72
N MET A 23 -40.46 44.83 -7.62
CA MET A 23 -39.53 44.97 -6.49
C MET A 23 -39.33 43.65 -5.72
N LEU A 24 -40.36 42.80 -5.64
CA LEU A 24 -40.24 41.46 -5.06
C LEU A 24 -39.39 40.54 -5.93
N ASP A 25 -39.55 40.60 -7.26
CA ASP A 25 -38.72 39.84 -8.20
C ASP A 25 -37.23 40.25 -8.11
N TYR A 26 -36.95 41.56 -7.98
CA TYR A 26 -35.59 42.05 -7.76
C TYR A 26 -34.98 41.60 -6.42
N LEU A 27 -35.78 41.53 -5.37
CA LEU A 27 -35.32 41.03 -4.07
C LEU A 27 -35.08 39.52 -4.10
N ASP A 28 -35.91 38.75 -4.81
CA ASP A 28 -35.71 37.32 -4.98
C ASP A 28 -34.41 37.02 -5.75
N GLU A 29 -34.16 37.76 -6.83
CA GLU A 29 -32.90 37.67 -7.59
C GLU A 29 -31.68 38.04 -6.73
N MET A 30 -31.76 39.14 -5.97
CA MET A 30 -30.67 39.57 -5.09
C MET A 30 -30.40 38.57 -3.97
N LEU A 31 -31.44 38.05 -3.31
CA LEU A 31 -31.31 37.05 -2.26
C LEU A 31 -30.79 35.71 -2.82
N SER A 32 -31.18 35.35 -4.03
CA SER A 32 -30.66 34.17 -4.74
C SER A 32 -29.19 34.32 -5.09
N HIS A 33 -28.77 35.49 -5.58
CA HIS A 33 -27.37 35.80 -5.85
C HIS A 33 -26.52 35.79 -4.57
N ASP A 34 -27.01 36.38 -3.47
CA ASP A 34 -26.33 36.38 -2.17
C ASP A 34 -26.21 34.97 -1.61
N LYS A 35 -27.26 34.15 -1.72
CA LYS A 35 -27.22 32.74 -1.32
C LYS A 35 -26.17 31.97 -2.12
N PHE A 36 -26.16 32.11 -3.45
CA PHE A 36 -25.17 31.48 -4.32
C PHE A 36 -23.73 31.91 -3.99
N THR A 37 -23.54 33.20 -3.71
CA THR A 37 -22.24 33.75 -3.32
C THR A 37 -21.77 33.16 -1.99
N LEU A 38 -22.66 33.08 -0.99
CA LEU A 38 -22.34 32.49 0.32
C LEU A 38 -22.05 30.99 0.24
N GLU A 39 -22.81 30.24 -0.55
CA GLU A 39 -22.57 28.81 -0.80
C GLU A 39 -21.22 28.59 -1.49
N THR A 40 -20.87 29.45 -2.45
CA THR A 40 -19.57 29.41 -3.13
C THR A 40 -18.42 29.65 -2.14
N TYR A 41 -18.55 30.66 -1.26
CA TYR A 41 -17.55 30.92 -0.21
C TYR A 41 -17.47 29.79 0.83
N HIS A 42 -18.60 29.16 1.18
CA HIS A 42 -18.63 28.03 2.08
C HIS A 42 -17.84 26.86 1.50
N LYS A 43 -18.13 26.50 0.25
CA LYS A 43 -17.44 25.44 -0.47
C LYS A 43 -15.95 25.70 -0.61
N GLN A 44 -15.56 26.92 -1.00
CA GLN A 44 -14.15 27.30 -1.05
C GLN A 44 -13.49 27.15 0.31
N ARG A 45 -14.13 27.57 1.40
CA ARG A 45 -13.57 27.40 2.75
C ARG A 45 -13.38 25.92 3.11
N GLU A 46 -14.31 25.05 2.74
CA GLU A 46 -14.19 23.61 2.95
C GLU A 46 -13.02 23.03 2.15
N ASP A 47 -12.93 23.35 0.86
CA ASP A 47 -11.83 22.91 -0.02
C ASP A 47 -10.46 23.35 0.55
N TRP A 48 -10.37 24.58 1.06
CA TRP A 48 -9.14 25.10 1.69
C TRP A 48 -8.79 24.41 3.01
N LEU A 49 -9.79 24.00 3.80
CA LEU A 49 -9.55 23.24 5.02
C LEU A 49 -9.06 21.83 4.71
N GLU A 50 -9.65 21.17 3.72
CA GLU A 50 -9.21 19.84 3.26
C GLU A 50 -7.78 19.89 2.73
N GLU A 51 -7.44 20.86 1.88
CA GLU A 51 -6.09 21.02 1.34
C GLU A 51 -5.07 21.33 2.45
N ARG A 52 -5.46 22.13 3.44
CA ARG A 52 -4.60 22.39 4.60
C ARG A 52 -4.33 21.12 5.41
N GLU A 53 -5.35 20.30 5.69
CA GLU A 53 -5.15 19.04 6.40
C GLU A 53 -4.27 18.07 5.60
N ARG A 54 -4.42 18.05 4.27
CA ARG A 54 -3.55 17.30 3.37
C ARG A 54 -2.09 17.74 3.46
N LEU A 55 -1.84 19.05 3.42
CA LEU A 55 -0.49 19.61 3.56
C LEU A 55 0.13 19.29 4.92
N ILE A 56 -0.64 19.35 6.00
CA ILE A 56 -0.17 18.96 7.35
C ILE A 56 0.21 17.47 7.39
N ALA A 57 -0.60 16.60 6.76
CA ALA A 57 -0.30 15.18 6.67
C ALA A 57 0.95 14.90 5.82
N GLU A 58 1.13 15.61 4.71
CA GLU A 58 2.34 15.53 3.87
C GLU A 58 3.59 16.03 4.60
N GLU A 59 3.51 17.14 5.32
CA GLU A 59 4.61 17.67 6.15
C GLU A 59 5.04 16.63 7.18
N LYS A 60 4.09 16.04 7.91
CA LYS A 60 4.38 14.99 8.89
C LYS A 60 5.03 13.76 8.23
N ARG A 61 4.54 13.35 7.06
CA ARG A 61 5.12 12.23 6.30
C ARG A 61 6.56 12.56 5.87
N LEU A 62 6.83 13.78 5.44
CA LEU A 62 8.17 14.22 5.08
C LEU A 62 9.12 14.25 6.28
N GLU A 63 8.65 14.68 7.45
CA GLU A 63 9.44 14.62 8.70
C GLU A 63 9.79 13.19 9.10
N GLU A 64 8.85 12.24 8.94
CA GLU A 64 9.08 10.82 9.17
C GLU A 64 10.12 10.26 8.20
N ILE A 65 10.00 10.58 6.90
CA ILE A 65 10.97 10.19 5.87
C ILE A 65 12.36 10.79 6.18
N GLU A 66 12.43 12.06 6.57
CA GLU A 66 13.70 12.70 6.92
C GLU A 66 14.36 12.00 8.11
N ARG A 67 13.57 11.70 9.15
CA ARG A 67 14.05 10.99 10.34
C ARG A 67 14.62 9.62 9.97
N ASP A 68 13.91 8.85 9.16
CA ASP A 68 14.35 7.55 8.68
C ASP A 68 15.64 7.64 7.85
N LEU A 69 15.74 8.62 6.97
CA LEU A 69 16.94 8.84 6.16
C LEU A 69 18.15 9.23 7.03
N ARG A 70 17.95 10.04 8.08
CA ARG A 70 19.02 10.37 9.03
C ARG A 70 19.49 9.14 9.79
N LEU A 71 18.56 8.33 10.30
CA LEU A 71 18.88 7.08 11.01
C LEU A 71 19.63 6.09 10.11
N GLN A 72 19.20 5.95 8.86
CA GLN A 72 19.87 5.11 7.86
C GLN A 72 21.29 5.62 7.58
N ARG A 73 21.48 6.92 7.39
CA ARG A 73 22.79 7.52 7.17
C ARG A 73 23.74 7.26 8.34
N GLU A 74 23.29 7.46 9.57
CA GLU A 74 24.09 7.19 10.76
C GLU A 74 24.47 5.71 10.85
N ARG A 75 23.53 4.81 10.56
CA ARG A 75 23.78 3.36 10.52
C ARG A 75 24.85 3.02 9.47
N VAL A 76 24.76 3.56 8.26
CA VAL A 76 25.76 3.34 7.19
C VAL A 76 27.15 3.84 7.61
N ILE A 77 27.24 5.00 8.25
CA ILE A 77 28.52 5.54 8.75
C ILE A 77 29.12 4.61 9.81
N ARG A 78 28.32 4.12 10.75
CA ARG A 78 28.77 3.17 11.78
C ARG A 78 29.24 1.86 11.17
N LEU A 79 28.45 1.26 10.28
CA LEU A 79 28.83 0.02 9.59
C LEU A 79 30.12 0.19 8.80
N ARG A 80 30.29 1.30 8.09
CA ARG A 80 31.54 1.59 7.37
C ARG A 80 32.74 1.66 8.31
N ALA A 81 32.61 2.36 9.43
CA ALA A 81 33.69 2.46 10.41
C ALA A 81 34.06 1.10 11.03
N GLU A 82 33.05 0.25 11.29
CA GLU A 82 33.26 -1.11 11.80
C GLU A 82 33.97 -2.00 10.78
N VAL A 83 33.50 -1.98 9.52
CA VAL A 83 34.12 -2.72 8.41
C VAL A 83 35.56 -2.25 8.17
N ASP A 84 35.79 -0.94 8.12
CA ASP A 84 37.15 -0.38 7.98
C ASP A 84 38.04 -0.79 9.16
N GLY A 85 37.49 -0.84 10.39
CA GLY A 85 38.19 -1.35 11.57
C GLY A 85 38.61 -2.81 11.43
N ILE A 86 37.70 -3.69 11.00
CA ILE A 86 37.95 -5.12 10.78
C ILE A 86 39.00 -5.31 9.66
N ILE A 87 38.84 -4.60 8.55
CA ILE A 87 39.76 -4.67 7.40
C ILE A 87 41.17 -4.26 7.84
N ASN A 88 41.31 -3.17 8.61
CA ASN A 88 42.61 -2.69 9.05
C ASN A 88 43.24 -3.59 10.15
N ALA A 89 42.44 -4.26 10.98
CA ALA A 89 42.92 -5.16 12.03
C ALA A 89 43.39 -6.53 11.51
N SER A 90 42.98 -6.92 10.31
CA SER A 90 43.24 -8.24 9.73
C SER A 90 44.69 -8.47 9.25
N GLY A 91 45.52 -7.42 9.18
CA GLY A 91 46.92 -7.49 8.75
C GLY A 91 47.14 -7.60 7.23
N ASP A 92 46.12 -7.92 6.43
CA ASP A 92 46.16 -7.96 4.96
C ASP A 92 44.92 -7.24 4.37
N SER A 93 44.84 -5.94 4.67
CA SER A 93 43.71 -5.09 4.30
C SER A 93 43.47 -5.03 2.79
N GLU A 94 44.54 -5.13 1.98
CA GLU A 94 44.45 -5.01 0.53
C GLU A 94 43.82 -6.25 -0.10
N ARG A 95 44.24 -7.44 0.33
CA ARG A 95 43.62 -8.69 -0.10
C ARG A 95 42.15 -8.76 0.28
N LEU A 96 41.78 -8.32 1.47
CA LEU A 96 40.37 -8.28 1.89
C LEU A 96 39.53 -7.29 1.09
N ARG A 97 40.07 -6.11 0.76
CA ARG A 97 39.38 -5.16 -0.12
C ARG A 97 39.12 -5.74 -1.51
N LEU A 98 40.11 -6.44 -2.08
CA LEU A 98 39.96 -7.13 -3.36
C LEU A 98 38.87 -8.21 -3.29
N LEU A 99 38.88 -9.03 -2.25
CA LEU A 99 37.84 -10.05 -2.06
C LEU A 99 36.44 -9.43 -1.91
N ILE A 100 36.30 -8.35 -1.15
CA ILE A 100 35.02 -7.63 -1.01
C ILE A 100 34.57 -7.09 -2.38
N ALA A 101 35.47 -6.51 -3.17
CA ALA A 101 35.15 -5.97 -4.49
C ALA A 101 34.71 -7.07 -5.47
N GLU A 102 35.42 -8.20 -5.50
CA GLU A 102 35.04 -9.37 -6.32
C GLU A 102 33.66 -9.90 -5.90
N TRP A 103 33.38 -9.93 -4.60
CA TRP A 103 32.09 -10.40 -4.08
C TRP A 103 30.95 -9.44 -4.42
N LEU A 104 31.16 -8.13 -4.27
CA LEU A 104 30.20 -7.10 -4.67
C LEU A 104 29.90 -7.19 -6.17
N ALA A 105 30.94 -7.36 -6.99
CA ALA A 105 30.77 -7.54 -8.44
C ALA A 105 29.97 -8.81 -8.76
N TRP A 106 30.22 -9.92 -8.07
CA TRP A 106 29.43 -11.14 -8.25
C TRP A 106 27.97 -10.94 -7.81
N TRP A 107 27.75 -10.28 -6.67
CA TRP A 107 26.41 -9.97 -6.17
C TRP A 107 25.63 -9.10 -7.17
N GLU A 108 26.22 -8.02 -7.68
CA GLU A 108 25.57 -7.12 -8.64
C GLU A 108 25.25 -7.81 -9.97
N ASN A 109 26.13 -8.69 -10.46
CA ASN A 109 26.00 -9.30 -11.78
C ASN A 109 25.27 -10.65 -11.77
N THR A 110 25.17 -11.32 -10.62
CA THR A 110 24.61 -12.67 -10.52
C THR A 110 23.59 -12.77 -9.40
N GLY A 111 23.94 -12.39 -8.17
CA GLY A 111 23.06 -12.53 -7.00
C GLY A 111 21.76 -11.72 -7.11
N LEU A 112 21.88 -10.41 -7.30
CA LEU A 112 20.72 -9.51 -7.39
C LEU A 112 19.80 -9.85 -8.58
N PRO A 113 20.30 -10.05 -9.82
CA PRO A 113 19.46 -10.49 -10.93
C PRO A 113 18.70 -11.80 -10.66
N GLU A 114 19.33 -12.75 -9.97
CA GLU A 114 18.68 -14.00 -9.58
C GLU A 114 17.58 -13.77 -8.55
N VAL A 115 17.81 -12.95 -7.53
CA VAL A 115 16.76 -12.58 -6.55
C VAL A 115 15.59 -11.88 -7.26
N GLU A 116 15.88 -10.92 -8.13
CA GLU A 116 14.86 -10.23 -8.92
C GLU A 116 14.06 -11.18 -9.82
N ARG A 117 14.71 -12.20 -10.40
CA ARG A 117 14.03 -13.22 -11.20
C ARG A 117 13.02 -14.00 -10.37
N HIS A 118 13.37 -14.40 -9.14
CA HIS A 118 12.47 -15.14 -8.26
C HIS A 118 11.32 -14.25 -7.77
N PHE A 119 11.60 -13.01 -7.36
CA PHE A 119 10.57 -12.06 -6.96
C PHE A 119 9.60 -11.73 -8.09
N ARG A 120 10.10 -11.59 -9.32
CA ARG A 120 9.25 -11.41 -10.51
C ARG A 120 8.34 -12.63 -10.73
N ALA A 121 8.90 -13.82 -10.71
CA ALA A 121 8.11 -15.05 -10.86
C ALA A 121 7.05 -15.20 -9.77
N LEU A 122 7.35 -14.73 -8.55
CA LEU A 122 6.38 -14.70 -7.44
C LEU A 122 5.25 -13.71 -7.72
N ALA A 123 5.59 -12.48 -8.11
CA ALA A 123 4.59 -11.46 -8.45
C ALA A 123 3.67 -11.93 -9.58
N ASP A 124 4.24 -12.49 -10.66
CA ASP A 124 3.49 -13.01 -11.80
C ASP A 124 2.55 -14.16 -11.36
N ALA A 125 3.00 -15.03 -10.46
CA ALA A 125 2.17 -16.10 -9.90
C ALA A 125 1.05 -15.53 -9.01
N MET A 126 1.34 -14.52 -8.18
CA MET A 126 0.36 -13.89 -7.31
C MET A 126 -0.75 -13.17 -8.08
N GLU A 127 -0.45 -12.60 -9.25
CA GLU A 127 -1.46 -12.04 -10.16
C GLU A 127 -2.48 -13.09 -10.62
N SER A 128 -2.04 -14.33 -10.78
CA SER A 128 -2.88 -15.46 -11.20
C SER A 128 -3.64 -16.15 -10.05
N LEU A 129 -3.25 -15.88 -8.80
CA LEU A 129 -3.82 -16.54 -7.61
C LEU A 129 -5.34 -16.35 -7.45
N PRO A 130 -5.94 -15.15 -7.65
CA PRO A 130 -7.39 -14.99 -7.52
C PRO A 130 -8.18 -15.87 -8.48
N GLY A 131 -7.71 -16.02 -9.72
CA GLY A 131 -8.35 -16.88 -10.72
C GLY A 131 -8.30 -18.36 -10.32
N TRP A 132 -7.15 -18.82 -9.85
CA TRP A 132 -6.97 -20.19 -9.37
C TRP A 132 -7.84 -20.49 -8.14
N LEU A 133 -7.93 -19.56 -7.19
CA LEU A 133 -8.81 -19.68 -6.01
C LEU A 133 -10.30 -19.70 -6.38
N ALA A 134 -10.71 -18.96 -7.42
CA ALA A 134 -12.10 -18.92 -7.85
C ALA A 134 -12.62 -20.30 -8.32
N GLU A 135 -11.74 -21.15 -8.83
CA GLU A 135 -12.08 -22.50 -9.29
C GLU A 135 -12.12 -23.54 -8.14
N ARG A 136 -11.53 -23.22 -6.98
CA ARG A 136 -11.36 -24.13 -5.83
C ARG A 136 -12.35 -23.85 -4.70
N LYS A 137 -13.54 -24.45 -4.81
CA LYS A 137 -14.63 -24.32 -3.81
C LYS A 137 -14.31 -24.93 -2.44
N ASP A 138 -13.31 -25.79 -2.38
CA ASP A 138 -12.79 -26.40 -1.16
C ASP A 138 -11.94 -25.41 -0.34
N LEU A 139 -11.21 -24.54 -1.01
CA LEU A 139 -10.36 -23.50 -0.40
C LEU A 139 -11.12 -22.20 -0.10
N VAL A 140 -12.13 -21.89 -0.92
CA VAL A 140 -12.96 -20.69 -0.77
C VAL A 140 -14.36 -21.06 -0.31
N LYS A 141 -14.69 -20.74 0.95
CA LYS A 141 -16.01 -20.99 1.52
C LYS A 141 -16.82 -19.70 1.58
N GLN A 142 -18.07 -19.76 1.14
CA GLN A 142 -19.03 -18.66 1.28
C GLN A 142 -20.04 -18.99 2.39
N SER A 143 -20.20 -18.06 3.33
CA SER A 143 -21.25 -18.09 4.36
C SER A 143 -21.99 -16.76 4.38
N GLY A 144 -23.14 -16.70 3.72
CA GLY A 144 -23.91 -15.46 3.54
C GLY A 144 -23.12 -14.40 2.78
N PHE A 145 -22.83 -13.28 3.46
CA PHE A 145 -22.06 -12.15 2.93
C PHE A 145 -20.56 -12.18 3.28
N THR A 146 -20.09 -13.29 3.86
CA THR A 146 -18.70 -13.49 4.27
C THR A 146 -18.09 -14.59 3.40
N TYR A 147 -16.88 -14.37 2.91
CA TYR A 147 -16.06 -15.38 2.27
C TYR A 147 -14.84 -15.65 3.14
N THR A 148 -14.46 -16.91 3.27
CA THR A 148 -13.25 -17.32 3.97
C THR A 148 -12.38 -18.07 2.98
N VAL A 149 -11.21 -17.52 2.70
CA VAL A 149 -10.16 -18.20 1.94
C VAL A 149 -9.26 -18.89 2.95
N ARG A 150 -9.10 -20.21 2.82
CA ARG A 150 -8.11 -20.98 3.57
C ARG A 150 -7.15 -21.61 2.57
N LEU A 151 -5.90 -21.17 2.61
CA LEU A 151 -4.86 -21.61 1.71
C LEU A 151 -3.79 -22.36 2.52
N PRO A 152 -3.83 -23.70 2.56
CA PRO A 152 -2.77 -24.51 3.13
C PRO A 152 -1.43 -24.30 2.40
N GLU A 153 -0.32 -24.49 3.11
CA GLU A 153 1.02 -24.37 2.55
C GLU A 153 1.25 -25.34 1.37
N ASP A 154 0.73 -26.56 1.45
CA ASP A 154 0.84 -27.57 0.38
C ASP A 154 0.16 -27.11 -0.92
N ASP A 155 -1.02 -26.51 -0.79
CA ASP A 155 -1.81 -26.00 -1.90
C ASP A 155 -1.14 -24.77 -2.54
N LEU A 156 -0.61 -23.84 -1.73
CA LEU A 156 0.17 -22.71 -2.24
C LEU A 156 1.42 -23.21 -2.97
N ASN A 157 2.17 -24.13 -2.36
CA ASN A 157 3.38 -24.68 -2.95
C ASN A 157 3.10 -25.42 -4.26
N ALA A 158 1.99 -26.16 -4.34
CA ALA A 158 1.55 -26.80 -5.58
C ALA A 158 1.20 -25.77 -6.65
N PHE A 159 0.41 -24.75 -6.31
CA PHE A 159 0.06 -23.65 -7.20
C PHE A 159 1.31 -22.95 -7.77
N LEU A 160 2.25 -22.57 -6.91
CA LEU A 160 3.48 -21.89 -7.35
C LEU A 160 4.28 -22.76 -8.32
N ARG A 161 4.43 -24.06 -8.05
CA ARG A 161 5.11 -25.00 -8.96
C ARG A 161 4.40 -25.17 -10.30
N GLU A 162 3.06 -25.09 -10.33
CA GLU A 162 2.30 -25.08 -11.57
C GLU A 162 2.56 -23.81 -12.40
N GLN A 163 2.74 -22.66 -11.74
CA GLN A 163 3.01 -21.39 -12.41
C GLN A 163 4.44 -21.29 -12.97
N ASN A 164 5.44 -21.73 -12.19
CA ASN A 164 6.83 -21.61 -12.60
C ASN A 164 7.73 -22.73 -12.04
N PRO A 165 8.51 -23.43 -12.90
CA PRO A 165 9.46 -24.46 -12.45
C PRO A 165 10.51 -23.99 -11.45
N LEU A 166 10.77 -22.67 -11.36
CA LEU A 166 11.66 -22.10 -10.36
C LEU A 166 11.26 -22.51 -8.93
N PHE A 167 9.95 -22.68 -8.68
CA PHE A 167 9.42 -23.03 -7.36
C PHE A 167 9.50 -24.51 -7.00
N GLU A 168 10.02 -25.38 -7.87
CA GLU A 168 10.26 -26.79 -7.52
C GLU A 168 11.25 -26.94 -6.36
N SER A 169 12.22 -26.02 -6.30
CA SER A 169 13.26 -25.99 -5.26
C SER A 169 12.90 -25.12 -4.05
N PHE A 170 11.68 -24.58 -4.00
CA PHE A 170 11.21 -23.70 -2.95
C PHE A 170 10.02 -24.31 -2.20
N ALA A 171 9.94 -23.95 -0.91
CA ALA A 171 8.82 -24.28 -0.05
C ALA A 171 8.45 -23.06 0.80
N PHE A 172 7.17 -22.70 0.73
CA PHE A 172 6.52 -21.72 1.59
C PHE A 172 5.96 -22.42 2.82
N ARG A 173 6.03 -21.74 3.96
CA ARG A 173 5.50 -22.16 5.25
C ARG A 173 4.83 -20.99 5.97
N PHE A 174 3.82 -21.32 6.75
CA PHE A 174 3.05 -20.36 7.55
C PHE A 174 3.12 -20.76 9.02
N GLU A 175 3.73 -19.92 9.87
CA GLU A 175 3.93 -20.21 11.29
C GLU A 175 3.97 -18.90 12.08
N ASP A 176 3.22 -18.82 13.18
CA ASP A 176 3.24 -17.69 14.13
C ASP A 176 2.99 -16.30 13.48
N GLY A 177 2.12 -16.22 12.48
CA GLY A 177 1.83 -14.99 11.72
C GLY A 177 2.89 -14.61 10.68
N VAL A 178 3.93 -15.44 10.52
CA VAL A 178 5.03 -15.23 9.58
C VAL A 178 4.87 -16.19 8.40
N VAL A 179 5.01 -15.63 7.21
CA VAL A 179 5.17 -16.39 5.97
C VAL A 179 6.65 -16.44 5.65
N SER A 180 7.18 -17.66 5.59
CA SER A 180 8.56 -17.91 5.21
C SER A 180 8.62 -18.72 3.94
N ALA A 181 9.60 -18.43 3.09
CA ALA A 181 9.94 -19.20 1.92
C ALA A 181 11.41 -19.56 1.97
N TYR A 182 11.70 -20.84 1.73
CA TYR A 182 13.06 -21.33 1.68
C TYR A 182 13.26 -22.13 0.40
N GLY A 183 14.37 -21.89 -0.29
CA GLY A 183 14.77 -22.69 -1.43
C GLY A 183 16.27 -22.79 -1.60
N ARG A 184 16.71 -23.93 -2.14
CA ARG A 184 18.12 -24.17 -2.48
C ARG A 184 18.23 -24.85 -3.84
N ARG A 185 19.02 -24.26 -4.74
CA ARG A 185 19.31 -24.79 -6.06
C ARG A 185 20.78 -24.59 -6.40
N GLU A 186 21.49 -25.69 -6.64
CA GLU A 186 22.94 -25.69 -6.90
C GLU A 186 23.69 -24.94 -5.78
N ASP A 187 24.32 -23.82 -6.10
CA ASP A 187 25.10 -22.98 -5.17
C ASP A 187 24.30 -21.76 -4.64
N LEU A 188 22.99 -21.74 -4.87
CA LEU A 188 22.09 -20.66 -4.47
C LEU A 188 21.12 -21.14 -3.39
N GLU A 189 21.09 -20.42 -2.29
CA GLU A 189 20.19 -20.61 -1.15
C GLU A 189 19.51 -19.29 -0.83
N VAL A 190 18.19 -19.31 -0.74
CA VAL A 190 17.38 -18.11 -0.49
C VAL A 190 16.37 -18.42 0.60
N GLU A 191 16.32 -17.55 1.60
CA GLU A 191 15.31 -17.52 2.64
C GLU A 191 14.63 -16.15 2.59
N ILE A 192 13.30 -16.14 2.56
CA ILE A 192 12.48 -14.93 2.61
C ILE A 192 11.54 -15.11 3.80
N ALA A 193 11.38 -14.07 4.60
CA ALA A 193 10.42 -14.05 5.69
C ALA A 193 9.69 -12.70 5.70
N GLY A 194 8.40 -12.74 6.02
CA GLY A 194 7.56 -11.57 6.06
C GLY A 194 6.17 -11.85 6.59
N SER A 195 5.29 -10.86 6.51
CA SER A 195 3.93 -10.93 7.03
C SER A 195 2.95 -10.25 6.08
N TYR A 196 1.68 -10.66 6.16
CA TYR A 196 0.60 -10.02 5.42
C TYR A 196 -0.10 -8.97 6.28
N THR A 197 -0.38 -7.82 5.69
CA THR A 197 -1.18 -6.75 6.30
C THR A 197 -2.30 -6.34 5.36
N ILE A 198 -3.33 -5.69 5.90
CA ILE A 198 -4.42 -5.13 5.11
C ILE A 198 -4.17 -3.63 4.95
N GLU A 199 -4.06 -3.18 3.71
CA GLU A 199 -3.93 -1.77 3.36
C GLU A 199 -5.19 -1.32 2.59
N ASP A 200 -5.70 -0.13 2.91
CA ASP A 200 -6.92 0.42 2.30
C ASP A 200 -6.65 1.49 1.23
N GLU A 201 -5.43 2.05 1.19
CA GLU A 201 -5.02 3.13 0.28
C GLU A 201 -3.70 2.78 -0.44
N PRO A 202 -3.54 3.12 -1.74
CA PRO A 202 -4.52 3.76 -2.63
C PRO A 202 -5.65 2.81 -3.05
N GLU A 203 -5.47 1.52 -2.86
CA GLU A 203 -6.45 0.48 -3.14
C GLU A 203 -6.43 -0.58 -2.05
N HIS A 204 -7.56 -1.29 -1.91
CA HIS A 204 -7.69 -2.29 -0.87
C HIS A 204 -6.94 -3.57 -1.26
N VAL A 205 -5.94 -3.94 -0.47
CA VAL A 205 -5.02 -5.03 -0.76
C VAL A 205 -4.58 -5.74 0.52
N VAL A 206 -4.43 -7.06 0.44
CA VAL A 206 -3.71 -7.83 1.46
C VAL A 206 -2.25 -7.85 1.02
N ARG A 207 -1.45 -6.89 1.50
CA ARG A 207 -0.08 -6.68 1.05
C ARG A 207 0.87 -7.59 1.82
N PHE A 208 1.80 -8.21 1.10
CA PHE A 208 2.93 -8.90 1.72
C PHE A 208 4.06 -7.90 1.97
N HIS A 209 4.52 -7.84 3.22
CA HIS A 209 5.72 -7.10 3.60
C HIS A 209 6.85 -8.08 3.87
N THR A 210 7.94 -7.92 3.14
CA THR A 210 9.16 -8.67 3.32
C THR A 210 9.96 -8.05 4.47
N GLU A 211 10.12 -8.81 5.54
CA GLU A 211 10.89 -8.37 6.72
C GLU A 211 12.36 -8.72 6.58
N LYS A 212 12.65 -9.86 5.95
CA LYS A 212 14.01 -10.39 5.84
C LYS A 212 14.18 -11.20 4.56
N ILE A 213 15.31 -10.98 3.89
CA ILE A 213 15.80 -11.88 2.83
C ILE A 213 17.22 -12.26 3.18
N VAL A 214 17.53 -13.56 3.16
CA VAL A 214 18.87 -14.10 3.28
C VAL A 214 19.21 -14.82 1.98
N PHE A 215 20.30 -14.43 1.35
CA PHE A 215 20.80 -15.04 0.13
C PHE A 215 22.21 -15.57 0.36
N ASN A 216 22.43 -16.87 0.18
CA ASN A 216 23.70 -17.56 0.45
C ASN A 216 24.28 -17.25 1.83
N GLY A 217 23.41 -17.13 2.84
CA GLY A 217 23.79 -16.78 4.23
C GLY A 217 23.96 -15.29 4.50
N PHE A 218 23.78 -14.42 3.50
CA PHE A 218 23.89 -12.97 3.65
C PHE A 218 22.52 -12.32 3.70
N ALA A 219 22.23 -11.60 4.78
CA ALA A 219 21.02 -10.80 4.88
C ALA A 219 21.11 -9.60 3.93
N LEU A 220 20.08 -9.43 3.08
CA LEU A 220 20.00 -8.30 2.18
C LEU A 220 19.77 -7.00 2.97
N PRO A 221 20.32 -5.86 2.52
CA PRO A 221 20.04 -4.56 3.13
C PRO A 221 18.56 -4.17 3.00
N ASP A 222 18.02 -3.50 4.01
CA ASP A 222 16.64 -2.98 4.04
C ASP A 222 16.30 -2.09 2.83
N THR A 223 17.29 -1.43 2.22
CA THR A 223 17.12 -0.63 1.01
C THR A 223 16.82 -1.49 -0.21
N THR A 224 17.50 -2.63 -0.36
CA THR A 224 17.29 -3.58 -1.45
C THR A 224 15.95 -4.29 -1.27
N ILE A 225 15.59 -4.70 -0.05
CA ILE A 225 14.30 -5.31 0.25
C ILE A 225 13.15 -4.37 -0.15
N ARG A 226 13.20 -3.11 0.30
CA ARG A 226 12.18 -2.10 -0.06
C ARG A 226 12.12 -1.79 -1.55
N GLU A 227 13.24 -1.89 -2.26
CA GLU A 227 13.24 -1.74 -3.71
C GLU A 227 12.52 -2.91 -4.39
N LEU A 228 12.77 -4.14 -3.95
CA LEU A 228 12.10 -5.34 -4.45
C LEU A 228 10.59 -5.28 -4.21
N GLU A 229 10.15 -4.91 -3.01
CA GLU A 229 8.73 -4.75 -2.69
C GLU A 229 8.03 -3.69 -3.56
N ARG A 230 8.71 -2.59 -3.90
CA ARG A 230 8.16 -1.56 -4.78
C ARG A 230 8.07 -2.00 -6.23
N ARG A 231 8.99 -2.87 -6.66
CA ARG A 231 9.11 -3.31 -8.05
C ARG A 231 8.25 -4.54 -8.35
N PHE A 232 8.02 -5.38 -7.36
CA PHE A 232 7.33 -6.66 -7.49
C PHE A 232 6.19 -6.72 -6.48
N ASP A 233 4.97 -6.69 -7.01
CA ASP A 233 3.78 -6.70 -6.19
C ASP A 233 3.40 -8.12 -5.79
N LEU A 234 3.54 -8.40 -4.49
CA LEU A 234 3.19 -9.68 -3.89
C LEU A 234 1.83 -9.62 -3.15
N GLY A 235 1.07 -8.55 -3.39
CA GLY A 235 -0.24 -8.34 -2.81
C GLY A 235 -1.30 -9.29 -3.35
N PHE A 236 -2.26 -9.66 -2.49
CA PHE A 236 -3.50 -10.30 -2.90
C PHE A 236 -4.61 -9.27 -2.95
N TYR A 237 -5.34 -9.22 -4.06
CA TYR A 237 -6.42 -8.26 -4.32
C TYR A 237 -7.79 -8.97 -4.24
N PRO A 238 -8.50 -8.91 -3.10
CA PRO A 238 -9.76 -9.64 -2.91
C PRO A 238 -10.83 -9.31 -3.96
N GLN A 239 -10.84 -8.07 -4.47
CA GLN A 239 -11.74 -7.60 -5.52
C GLN A 239 -11.62 -8.37 -6.84
N LEU A 240 -10.47 -8.99 -7.11
CA LEU A 240 -10.27 -9.84 -8.30
C LEU A 240 -10.95 -11.20 -8.13
N LEU A 241 -11.11 -11.68 -6.89
CA LEU A 241 -11.83 -12.92 -6.58
C LEU A 241 -13.34 -12.72 -6.67
N VAL A 242 -13.86 -11.68 -5.99
CA VAL A 242 -15.29 -11.33 -6.02
C VAL A 242 -15.45 -9.80 -6.04
N PRO A 243 -16.21 -9.22 -6.97
CA PRO A 243 -16.47 -7.78 -6.94
C PRO A 243 -17.12 -7.35 -5.60
N LEU A 244 -16.69 -6.21 -5.04
CA LEU A 244 -17.22 -5.60 -3.80
C LEU A 244 -16.84 -6.31 -2.48
N VAL A 245 -15.96 -7.32 -2.49
CA VAL A 245 -15.42 -7.86 -1.24
C VAL A 245 -14.18 -7.09 -0.78
N ARG A 246 -13.99 -7.02 0.53
CA ARG A 246 -12.81 -6.47 1.20
C ARG A 246 -12.34 -7.46 2.24
N ALA A 247 -11.03 -7.64 2.37
CA ALA A 247 -10.40 -8.32 3.48
C ALA A 247 -10.64 -7.56 4.79
N THR A 248 -11.04 -8.30 5.82
CA THR A 248 -11.23 -7.78 7.19
C THR A 248 -10.25 -8.38 8.18
N ALA A 249 -9.70 -9.56 7.87
CA ALA A 249 -8.66 -10.19 8.64
C ALA A 249 -7.77 -11.03 7.72
N VAL A 250 -6.49 -11.10 8.07
CA VAL A 250 -5.50 -12.01 7.50
C VAL A 250 -4.71 -12.62 8.64
N ASP A 251 -4.51 -13.93 8.58
CA ASP A 251 -3.78 -14.69 9.59
C ASP A 251 -3.02 -15.83 8.92
N ALA A 252 -1.81 -16.11 9.39
CA ALA A 252 -0.91 -17.11 8.82
C ALA A 252 -0.37 -18.00 9.94
N ASP A 253 -1.08 -19.09 10.23
CA ASP A 253 -0.74 -19.95 11.37
C ASP A 253 -1.07 -21.42 11.07
N ASP A 254 -0.43 -22.33 11.80
CA ASP A 254 -0.61 -23.78 11.69
C ASP A 254 -0.55 -24.30 10.23
N GLY A 255 0.36 -23.75 9.40
CA GLY A 255 0.53 -24.14 8.00
C GLY A 255 -0.62 -23.69 7.08
N VAL A 256 -1.46 -22.75 7.49
CA VAL A 256 -2.60 -22.24 6.69
C VAL A 256 -2.66 -20.71 6.72
N LEU A 257 -2.66 -20.10 5.53
CA LEU A 257 -3.02 -18.70 5.36
C LEU A 257 -4.55 -18.57 5.30
N THR A 258 -5.14 -17.87 6.27
CA THR A 258 -6.57 -17.59 6.32
C THR A 258 -6.84 -16.12 6.04
N VAL A 259 -7.69 -15.84 5.05
CA VAL A 259 -8.15 -14.49 4.74
C VAL A 259 -9.66 -14.43 4.87
N GLU A 260 -10.15 -13.57 5.76
CA GLU A 260 -11.58 -13.29 5.89
C GLU A 260 -11.95 -12.10 5.03
N LEU A 261 -12.96 -12.30 4.17
CA LEU A 261 -13.47 -11.30 3.26
C LEU A 261 -14.94 -11.02 3.58
N ARG A 262 -15.34 -9.77 3.53
CA ARG A 262 -16.75 -9.36 3.68
C ARG A 262 -17.17 -8.50 2.50
N ILE A 263 -18.43 -8.64 2.09
CA ILE A 263 -19.02 -7.73 1.13
C ILE A 263 -19.09 -6.34 1.78
N GLY A 264 -18.32 -5.40 1.23
CA GLY A 264 -18.27 -4.01 1.63
C GLY A 264 -18.81 -3.15 0.50
N LEU A 265 -19.88 -2.40 0.76
CA LEU A 265 -20.27 -1.31 -0.12
C LEU A 265 -19.11 -0.30 -0.14
N ARG A 266 -18.66 0.07 -1.34
CA ARG A 266 -17.78 1.22 -1.55
C ARG A 266 -18.40 2.36 -0.75
N ARG A 267 -17.71 2.88 0.28
CA ARG A 267 -18.14 4.12 0.93
C ARG A 267 -18.05 5.17 -0.18
N ARG A 268 -19.17 5.46 -0.84
CA ARG A 268 -19.34 6.73 -1.53
C ARG A 268 -19.05 7.76 -0.44
N GLN A 269 -18.03 8.58 -0.65
CA GLN A 269 -18.03 9.87 0.03
C GLN A 269 -19.35 10.53 -0.36
N ASN A 270 -20.29 10.54 0.58
CA ASN A 270 -21.50 11.34 0.49
C ASN A 270 -21.06 12.80 0.63
N GLY A 271 -20.72 13.43 -0.49
CA GLY A 271 -20.98 14.86 -0.65
C GLY A 271 -22.45 15.00 -0.99
N ASN A 272 -23.23 15.48 -0.03
CA ASN A 272 -24.69 15.41 0.03
C ASN A 272 -25.39 16.03 -1.18
N ALA A 273 -26.51 15.39 -1.53
CA ALA A 273 -27.63 16.03 -2.17
C ALA A 273 -28.32 16.94 -1.15
N GLU A 274 -28.49 18.22 -1.49
CA GLU A 274 -29.68 19.04 -1.29
C GLU A 274 -29.61 20.24 -2.24
#